data_AF-A0A2C9KE88-F1
#
_entry.id   AF-A0A2C9KE88-F1
#
_cell.length_a   1.000
_cell.length_b   1.000
_cell.length_c   1.000
_cell.angle_alpha   90.00
_cell.angle_beta   90.00
_cell.angle_gamma   90.00
#
_symmetry.space_group_name_H-M   'P 1'
#
loop_
_entity.id
_entity.type
_entity.pdbx_description
1 polymer ?
#
loop_
_entity_poly.entity_id
_entity_poly.type
_entity_poly.pdbx_seq_one_letter_code
_entity_poly.pdbx_strand_id
1 'polypeptide(L)'
;MFSVSNRNLTKYFQRYDTNGDNKISRQEYRVEVESHHINNQEIQRVLLRFFDEIDFNNDVVLDQSDFNKFFANADANKNNLVNENEFTTYFHQLTGGPVVGPAVG
;
A
#
# COMPACT_ATOMS: atom_id res chain seq x y z
N MET A 1 7.40 -16.72 5.34
CA MET A 1 7.03 -15.75 6.39
C MET A 1 7.27 -14.36 5.85
N PHE A 2 6.21 -13.64 5.51
CA PHE A 2 6.28 -12.25 5.05
C PHE A 2 6.20 -11.34 6.28
N SER A 3 7.29 -10.64 6.57
CA SER A 3 7.34 -9.63 7.63
C SER A 3 7.96 -8.37 7.05
N VAL A 4 7.15 -7.32 6.97
CA VAL A 4 7.60 -6.03 6.47
C VAL A 4 8.07 -5.22 7.66
N SER A 5 9.36 -4.93 7.68
CA SER A 5 9.95 -3.92 8.57
C SER A 5 9.96 -2.57 7.87
N ASN A 6 10.09 -1.48 8.62
CA ASN A 6 10.22 -0.11 8.07
C ASN A 6 11.31 0.00 6.96
N ARG A 7 12.38 -0.81 7.02
CA ARG A 7 13.40 -0.88 5.94
C ARG A 7 12.95 -1.59 4.66
N ASN A 8 12.04 -2.56 4.77
CA ASN A 8 11.49 -3.28 3.62
C ASN A 8 10.37 -2.47 2.96
N LEU A 9 9.66 -1.65 3.73
CA LEU A 9 8.70 -0.66 3.20
C LEU A 9 9.36 0.23 2.15
N THR A 10 10.55 0.77 2.42
CA THR A 10 11.28 1.63 1.46
C THR A 10 11.55 0.94 0.12
N LYS A 11 11.80 -0.38 0.11
CA LYS A 11 11.97 -1.14 -1.14
C LYS A 11 10.65 -1.33 -1.89
N TYR A 12 9.55 -1.46 -1.16
CA TYR A 12 8.21 -1.47 -1.77
C TYR A 12 7.89 -0.11 -2.36
N PHE A 13 8.17 0.99 -1.64
CA PHE A 13 8.04 2.34 -2.17
C PHE A 13 8.80 2.54 -3.47
N GLN A 14 10.09 2.22 -3.50
CA GLN A 14 10.93 2.33 -4.70
C GLN A 14 10.42 1.51 -5.89
N ARG A 15 9.53 0.55 -5.67
CA ARG A 15 8.94 -0.23 -6.76
C ARG A 15 7.82 0.55 -7.47
N TYR A 16 7.03 1.30 -6.71
CA TYR A 16 5.92 2.12 -7.21
C TYR A 16 6.34 3.57 -7.55
N ASP A 17 7.35 4.09 -6.84
CA ASP A 17 7.96 5.40 -7.05
C ASP A 17 8.86 5.36 -8.30
N THR A 18 8.23 5.65 -9.45
CA THR A 18 8.89 5.58 -10.76
C THR A 18 9.80 6.79 -10.98
N ASN A 19 9.45 7.94 -10.41
CA ASN A 19 10.18 9.19 -10.59
C ASN A 19 11.34 9.38 -9.57
N GLY A 20 11.36 8.59 -8.48
CA GLY A 20 12.40 8.58 -7.46
C GLY A 20 12.32 9.72 -6.44
N ASP A 21 11.18 10.39 -6.30
CA ASP A 21 10.96 11.51 -5.40
C ASP A 21 10.58 11.09 -3.97
N ASN A 22 10.58 9.78 -3.70
CA ASN A 22 10.15 9.14 -2.46
C ASN A 22 8.67 9.37 -2.13
N LYS A 23 7.86 9.65 -3.16
CA LYS A 23 6.41 9.80 -3.06
C LYS A 23 5.76 8.99 -4.17
N ILE A 24 4.60 8.43 -3.88
CA ILE A 24 3.81 7.76 -4.91
C ILE A 24 2.67 8.69 -5.25
N SER A 25 2.76 9.34 -6.40
CA SER A 25 1.67 10.17 -6.89
C SER A 25 0.51 9.31 -7.36
N ARG A 26 -0.72 9.83 -7.29
CA ARG A 26 -1.91 9.13 -7.80
C ARG A 26 -1.77 8.65 -9.25
N GLN A 27 -1.02 9.42 -10.05
CA GLN A 27 -0.75 9.07 -11.44
C GLN A 27 0.23 7.91 -11.57
N GLU A 28 1.30 7.87 -10.78
CA GLU A 28 2.24 6.75 -10.74
C GLU A 28 1.56 5.48 -10.25
N TYR A 29 0.76 5.61 -9.20
CA TYR A 29 -0.04 4.51 -8.68
C TYR A 29 -1.02 3.97 -9.73
N ARG A 30 -1.76 4.85 -10.41
CA ARG A 30 -2.68 4.45 -11.48
C ARG A 30 -1.94 3.76 -12.63
N VAL A 31 -0.83 4.33 -13.09
CA VAL A 31 0.00 3.75 -14.16
C VAL A 31 0.48 2.37 -13.75
N GLU A 32 0.90 2.17 -12.50
CA GLU A 32 1.37 0.88 -12.02
C GLU A 32 0.23 -0.15 -11.90
N VAL A 33 -0.95 0.26 -11.45
CA VAL A 33 -2.16 -0.59 -11.37
C VAL A 33 -2.65 -1.00 -12.76
N GLU A 34 -2.63 -0.07 -13.73
CA GLU A 34 -2.96 -0.36 -15.13
C GLU A 34 -1.87 -1.23 -15.80
N SER A 35 -0.59 -0.95 -15.52
CA SER A 35 0.56 -1.64 -16.10
C SER A 35 0.75 -3.06 -15.57
N HIS A 36 0.34 -3.37 -14.33
CA HIS A 36 0.41 -4.73 -13.79
C HIS A 36 -0.62 -5.69 -14.41
N HIS A 37 -1.34 -5.28 -15.47
CA HIS A 37 -2.27 -6.14 -16.22
C HIS A 37 -3.28 -6.85 -15.29
N ILE A 38 -3.71 -6.16 -14.24
CA ILE A 38 -4.80 -6.63 -13.40
C ILE A 38 -6.07 -6.51 -14.26
N ASN A 39 -6.40 -7.59 -14.99
CA ASN A 39 -7.59 -7.72 -15.84
C ASN A 39 -8.91 -7.71 -15.06
N ASN A 40 -8.88 -7.28 -13.80
CA ASN A 40 -9.99 -7.31 -12.88
C ASN A 40 -10.31 -5.88 -12.44
N GLN A 41 -11.36 -5.31 -13.05
CA GLN A 41 -11.79 -3.93 -12.79
C GLN A 41 -12.16 -3.69 -11.32
N GLU A 42 -12.64 -4.71 -10.62
CA GLU A 42 -12.91 -4.60 -9.18
C GLU A 42 -11.65 -4.37 -8.38
N ILE A 43 -10.58 -5.10 -8.70
CA ILE A 43 -9.28 -4.95 -8.05
C ILE A 43 -8.70 -3.55 -8.32
N GLN A 44 -8.81 -3.04 -9.55
CA GLN A 44 -8.39 -1.68 -9.87
C GLN A 44 -9.15 -0.63 -9.03
N ARG A 45 -10.47 -0.78 -8.87
CA ARG A 45 -11.26 0.13 -8.02
C ARG A 45 -10.87 0.04 -6.54
N VAL A 46 -10.63 -1.17 -6.04
CA VAL A 46 -10.18 -1.40 -4.66
C VAL A 46 -8.82 -0.76 -4.41
N LEU A 47 -7.87 -0.91 -5.33
CA LEU A 47 -6.54 -0.29 -5.23
C LEU A 47 -6.62 1.23 -5.29
N LEU A 48 -7.41 1.80 -6.21
CA LEU A 48 -7.60 3.25 -6.28
C LEU A 48 -8.25 3.80 -5.00
N ARG A 49 -9.24 3.11 -4.43
CA ARG A 49 -9.81 3.47 -3.13
C ARG A 49 -8.81 3.33 -2.00
N PHE A 50 -8.01 2.26 -2.03
CA PHE A 50 -6.98 2.04 -1.02
C PHE A 50 -6.02 3.22 -0.96
N PHE A 51 -5.55 3.71 -2.11
CA PHE A 51 -4.72 4.93 -2.20
C PHE A 51 -5.38 6.11 -1.48
N ASP A 52 -6.63 6.41 -1.80
CA ASP A 52 -7.39 7.50 -1.17
C ASP A 52 -7.60 7.27 0.35
N GLU A 53 -7.71 6.03 0.82
CA GLU A 53 -7.87 5.69 2.26
C GLU A 53 -6.56 5.80 3.07
N ILE A 54 -5.41 5.51 2.44
CA ILE A 54 -4.10 5.58 3.11
C ILE A 54 -3.45 6.96 3.00
N ASP A 55 -3.98 7.85 2.16
CA ASP A 55 -3.63 9.27 2.12
C ASP A 55 -4.21 10.00 3.37
N PHE A 56 -3.54 9.83 4.51
CA PHE A 56 -4.00 10.40 5.78
C PHE A 56 -3.87 11.93 5.81
N ASN A 57 -2.92 12.49 5.07
CA ASN A 57 -2.64 13.92 5.06
C ASN A 57 -3.45 14.66 3.96
N ASN A 58 -4.13 13.92 3.07
CA ASN A 58 -4.90 14.40 1.92
C ASN A 58 -4.08 15.30 0.97
N ASP A 59 -2.79 15.03 0.84
CA ASP A 59 -1.89 15.74 -0.07
C ASP A 59 -1.83 15.10 -1.47
N VAL A 60 -2.66 14.06 -1.71
CA VAL A 60 -2.84 13.37 -2.99
C VAL A 60 -1.56 12.62 -3.43
N VAL A 61 -0.63 12.43 -2.50
CA VAL A 61 0.57 11.62 -2.69
C VAL A 61 0.73 10.68 -1.49
N LEU A 62 1.32 9.51 -1.70
CA LEU A 62 1.66 8.64 -0.58
C LEU A 62 3.13 8.78 -0.26
N ASP A 63 3.42 9.39 0.87
CA ASP A 63 4.77 9.62 1.34
C ASP A 63 5.10 8.73 2.56
N GLN A 64 6.30 8.91 3.10
CA GLN A 64 6.73 8.14 4.26
C GLN A 64 5.89 8.42 5.51
N SER A 65 5.28 9.60 5.65
CA SER A 65 4.40 9.94 6.77
C SER A 65 3.13 9.10 6.75
N ASP A 66 2.48 9.00 5.59
CA ASP A 66 1.24 8.23 5.43
C ASP A 66 1.46 6.75 5.66
N PHE A 67 2.56 6.19 5.15
CA PHE A 67 2.89 4.79 5.43
C PHE A 67 3.32 4.56 6.87
N ASN A 68 3.96 5.52 7.54
CA ASN A 68 4.30 5.37 8.95
C ASN A 68 3.02 5.32 9.81
N LYS A 69 1.99 6.11 9.47
CA LYS A 69 0.67 6.02 10.09
C LYS A 69 -0.02 4.70 9.75
N PHE A 70 -0.02 4.30 8.48
CA PHE A 70 -0.56 3.01 8.05
C PHE A 70 0.08 1.87 8.82
N PHE A 71 1.41 1.87 8.93
CA PHE A 71 2.17 0.86 9.63
C PHE A 71 1.86 0.86 11.13
N ALA A 72 1.80 2.03 11.76
CA ALA A 72 1.42 2.14 13.17
C ALA A 72 -0.01 1.66 13.45
N ASN A 73 -0.92 1.83 12.48
CA ASN A 73 -2.30 1.35 12.59
C ASN A 73 -2.42 -0.16 12.28
N ALA A 74 -1.63 -0.67 11.34
CA ALA A 74 -1.61 -2.08 10.95
C ALA A 74 -0.84 -2.94 11.97
N ASP A 75 0.18 -2.40 12.64
CA ASP A 75 0.98 -3.04 13.69
C ASP A 75 0.15 -3.20 14.99
N ALA A 76 -0.82 -4.12 14.93
CA ALA A 76 -1.76 -4.37 16.01
C ALA A 76 -1.06 -4.89 17.27
N ASN A 77 0.02 -5.66 17.10
CA ASN A 77 0.80 -6.21 18.21
C ASN A 77 1.94 -5.28 18.69
N LYS A 78 2.15 -4.13 18.03
CA LYS A 78 3.16 -3.10 18.35
C LYS A 78 4.59 -3.64 18.36
N ASN A 79 4.89 -4.61 17.51
CA ASN A 79 6.22 -5.22 17.42
C ASN A 79 7.13 -4.53 16.40
N ASN A 80 6.68 -3.42 15.79
CA ASN A 80 7.33 -2.68 14.71
C ASN A 80 7.53 -3.52 13.42
N LEU A 81 6.69 -4.55 13.21
CA LEU A 81 6.69 -5.45 12.07
C LEU A 81 5.26 -5.75 11.64
N VAL A 82 4.83 -5.21 10.50
CA VAL A 82 3.55 -5.61 9.92
C VAL A 82 3.74 -6.93 9.18
N ASN A 83 3.08 -7.97 9.68
CA ASN A 83 3.00 -9.25 8.98
C ASN A 83 1.84 -9.29 7.98
N GLU A 84 1.79 -10.33 7.16
CA GLU A 84 0.73 -10.50 6.16
C GLU A 84 -0.68 -10.48 6.76
N ASN A 85 -0.90 -11.06 7.94
CA ASN A 85 -2.21 -11.09 8.58
C ASN A 85 -2.61 -9.70 9.11
N GLU A 86 -1.68 -8.94 9.68
CA GLU A 86 -1.87 -7.55 10.11
C GLU A 86 -2.18 -6.64 8.92
N PHE A 87 -1.38 -6.75 7.86
CA PHE A 87 -1.63 -6.03 6.61
C PHE A 87 -3.00 -6.39 6.03
N THR A 88 -3.31 -7.69 5.93
CA THR A 88 -4.55 -8.18 5.34
C THR A 88 -5.76 -7.71 6.14
N THR A 89 -5.70 -7.80 7.48
CA THR A 89 -6.78 -7.37 8.37
C THR A 89 -7.04 -5.87 8.21
N TYR A 90 -5.98 -5.06 8.23
CA TYR A 90 -6.12 -3.61 8.13
C TYR A 90 -6.55 -3.17 6.72
N PHE A 91 -6.02 -3.80 5.66
CA PHE A 91 -6.44 -3.58 4.28
C PHE A 91 -7.92 -3.92 4.07
N HIS A 92 -8.40 -5.05 4.62
CA HIS A 92 -9.81 -5.42 4.57
C HIS A 92 -10.69 -4.42 5.32
N GLN A 93 -10.22 -3.86 6.42
CA GLN A 93 -10.93 -2.82 7.17
C GLN A 93 -11.08 -1.52 6.38
N LEU A 94 -10.04 -1.09 5.67
CA LEU A 94 -10.06 0.15 4.88
C LEU A 94 -10.86 0.00 3.60
N THR A 95 -10.60 -1.06 2.82
CA THR A 95 -11.18 -1.20 1.48
C THR A 95 -12.50 -1.97 1.45
N GLY A 96 -12.78 -2.77 2.49
CA GLY A 96 -13.89 -3.72 2.51
C GLY A 96 -13.78 -4.84 1.47
N GLY A 97 -12.68 -4.90 0.70
CA GLY A 97 -12.48 -5.78 -0.44
C GLY A 97 -11.36 -6.81 -0.24
N PRO A 98 -11.25 -7.80 -1.14
CA PRO A 98 -10.21 -8.82 -1.07
C PRO A 98 -8.82 -8.18 -1.17
N VAL A 99 -7.89 -8.67 -0.36
CA VAL A 99 -6.53 -8.15 -0.30
C VAL A 99 -5.80 -8.48 -1.59
N VAL A 100 -5.45 -7.45 -2.34
CA VAL A 100 -4.53 -7.54 -3.46
C VAL A 100 -3.12 -7.43 -2.89
N GLY A 101 -2.66 -8.53 -2.29
CA GLY A 101 -1.26 -8.64 -1.94
C GLY A 101 -0.41 -8.57 -3.21
N PRO A 102 0.86 -8.09 -3.14
CA PRO A 102 1.79 -8.34 -4.22
C PRO A 102 1.79 -9.86 -4.44
N ALA A 103 1.40 -10.29 -5.64
CA ALA A 103 1.48 -11.70 -6.02
C ALA A 103 2.94 -12.13 -5.86
N VAL A 104 3.23 -12.80 -4.76
CA VAL A 104 4.47 -13.54 -4.58
C VAL A 104 4.35 -14.77 -5.48
N GLY A 105 4.87 -14.63 -6.70
CA GLY A 105 5.27 -15.77 -7.51
C GLY A 105 6.44 -16.49 -6.87
#